data_AF-A0A258FHZ4-F1
#
_entry.id   AF-A0A258FHZ4-F1
#
_cell.length_a   1.000
_cell.length_b   1.000
_cell.length_c   1.000
_cell.angle_alpha   90.00
_cell.angle_beta   90.00
_cell.angle_gamma   90.00
#
_symmetry.space_group_name_H-M   'P 1'
#
loop_
_entity.id
_entity.type
_entity.pdbx_description
1 polymer ?
#
loop_
_entity_poly.entity_id
_entity_poly.type
_entity_poly.pdbx_seq_one_letter_code
_entity_poly.pdbx_strand_id
1 'polypeptide(L)'
;MTSILDFFSAKQRLRERTQWALGLDHPFGASLIENTPAEAERRRPLRPVARPAEADPLYFNVRSFASGDQAHTLQFGFVDRDANVVLSVFVKAPSPVPRLGGPLHEDLRVEPLEADNFERLLAPICRGTTLVGFHRVLQGGLLPSAAVEGASAFRCVWRRMQEAAKVHRLCAPQDRPMTLNEGLALAGLPRLETEDAAMRALAIRDLWLWLDRLG
;
A
#
# COMPACT_ATOMS: atom_id res chain seq x y z
N MET A 1 -26.68 9.24 3.61
CA MET A 1 -25.30 9.14 4.12
C MET A 1 -24.77 7.80 3.69
N THR A 2 -23.97 7.79 2.63
CA THR A 2 -23.47 6.58 1.98
C THR A 2 -21.96 6.66 2.11
N SER A 3 -21.39 5.73 2.88
CA SER A 3 -20.02 5.75 3.39
C SER A 3 -19.03 5.46 2.26
N ILE A 4 -17.76 5.86 2.41
CA ILE A 4 -16.64 5.42 1.56
C ILE A 4 -16.63 3.88 1.40
N LEU A 5 -17.18 3.13 2.37
CA LEU A 5 -17.41 1.69 2.31
C LEU A 5 -18.36 1.24 1.17
N ASP A 6 -19.34 2.06 0.80
CA ASP A 6 -20.34 1.72 -0.24
C ASP A 6 -19.75 1.81 -1.66
N PHE A 7 -18.77 2.70 -1.86
CA PHE A 7 -17.98 2.78 -3.10
C PHE A 7 -17.14 1.50 -3.32
N PHE A 8 -16.65 0.89 -2.24
CA PHE A 8 -15.90 -0.38 -2.30
C PHE A 8 -16.79 -1.59 -2.62
N SER A 9 -18.06 -1.58 -2.19
CA SER A 9 -19.00 -2.67 -2.48
C SER A 9 -19.35 -2.78 -3.97
N ALA A 10 -19.45 -1.66 -4.69
CA ALA A 10 -19.77 -1.66 -6.13
C ALA A 10 -18.59 -2.15 -7.00
N LYS A 11 -17.34 -1.81 -6.64
CA LYS A 11 -16.14 -2.29 -7.34
C LYS A 11 -15.75 -3.73 -6.98
N GLN A 12 -16.05 -4.21 -5.75
CA GLN A 12 -15.88 -5.63 -5.41
C GLN A 12 -16.82 -6.54 -6.20
N ARG A 13 -18.09 -6.16 -6.37
CA ARG A 13 -19.06 -6.95 -7.15
C ARG A 13 -18.72 -7.08 -8.63
N LEU A 14 -17.99 -6.10 -9.19
CA LEU A 14 -17.54 -6.17 -10.58
C LEU A 14 -16.31 -7.08 -10.77
N ARG A 15 -15.48 -7.27 -9.72
CA ARG A 15 -14.36 -8.22 -9.72
C ARG A 15 -14.79 -9.65 -9.42
N GLU A 16 -15.80 -9.84 -8.57
CA GLU A 16 -16.31 -11.17 -8.24
C GLU A 16 -17.04 -11.84 -9.42
N ARG A 17 -17.62 -11.08 -10.36
CA ARG A 17 -18.24 -11.67 -11.58
C ARG A 17 -17.25 -12.10 -12.66
N THR A 18 -15.98 -11.72 -12.59
CA THR A 18 -14.95 -12.14 -13.56
C THR A 18 -14.12 -13.33 -13.05
N GLN A 19 -14.30 -13.72 -11.79
CA GLN A 19 -13.55 -14.81 -11.16
C GLN A 19 -14.21 -16.20 -11.32
N TRP A 20 -15.41 -16.26 -11.91
CA TRP A 20 -16.16 -17.50 -12.21
C TRP A 20 -15.84 -18.13 -13.59
N ALA A 21 -14.84 -17.62 -14.31
CA ALA A 21 -14.52 -18.09 -15.67
C ALA A 21 -13.30 -19.03 -15.77
N LEU A 22 -12.64 -19.38 -14.66
CA LEU A 22 -11.51 -20.33 -14.65
C LEU A 22 -11.81 -21.46 -13.67
N GLY A 23 -12.55 -22.45 -14.18
CA GLY A 23 -13.10 -23.58 -13.45
C GLY A 23 -12.05 -24.43 -12.75
N LEU A 24 -12.43 -24.91 -11.56
CA LEU A 24 -11.82 -26.04 -10.88
C LEU A 24 -12.95 -26.86 -10.27
N ASP A 25 -13.33 -27.93 -10.98
CA ASP A 25 -14.20 -28.98 -10.47
C ASP A 25 -13.38 -30.07 -9.76
N HIS A 26 -13.85 -30.36 -8.55
CA HIS A 26 -13.89 -31.63 -7.83
C HIS A 26 -12.70 -32.21 -7.02
N PRO A 27 -13.03 -32.97 -5.94
CA PRO A 27 -12.18 -33.24 -4.80
C PRO A 27 -11.58 -34.66 -4.84
N PHE A 28 -10.49 -34.89 -4.11
CA PHE A 28 -10.02 -36.23 -3.82
C PHE A 28 -9.96 -36.52 -2.32
N GLY A 29 -10.47 -37.70 -1.98
CA GLY A 29 -10.63 -38.23 -0.64
C GLY A 29 -9.33 -38.67 0.01
N ALA A 30 -9.46 -38.95 1.30
CA ALA A 30 -8.43 -39.50 2.16
C ALA A 30 -7.98 -40.90 1.74
N SER A 31 -6.69 -41.21 1.94
CA SER A 31 -6.21 -42.56 2.23
C SER A 31 -4.87 -42.52 2.97
N LEU A 32 -4.79 -43.34 4.01
CA LEU A 32 -3.61 -43.71 4.80
C LEU A 32 -2.55 -44.38 3.92
N ILE A 33 -1.27 -44.00 4.07
CA ILE A 33 -0.11 -44.90 3.81
C ILE A 33 1.02 -44.57 4.80
N GLU A 34 1.63 -45.66 5.26
CA GLU A 34 2.58 -45.85 6.36
C GLU A 34 3.99 -45.27 6.10
N ASN A 35 4.69 -45.04 7.22
CA ASN A 35 6.06 -44.54 7.29
C ASN A 35 7.09 -45.53 6.71
N THR A 36 7.96 -45.07 5.81
CA THR A 36 9.16 -45.80 5.35
C THR A 36 10.43 -44.95 5.52
N PRO A 37 11.60 -45.54 5.87
CA PRO A 37 12.77 -44.84 6.40
C PRO A 37 13.68 -44.19 5.34
N ALA A 38 13.10 -43.54 4.32
CA ALA A 38 13.83 -42.85 3.24
C ALA A 38 13.98 -41.34 3.44
N GLU A 39 13.59 -40.80 4.62
CA GLU A 39 13.56 -39.35 4.89
C GLU A 39 14.87 -38.72 5.36
N ALA A 40 15.95 -39.51 5.52
CA ALA A 40 17.21 -39.00 6.07
C ALA A 40 18.07 -38.20 5.05
N GLU A 41 17.81 -38.30 3.74
CA GLU A 41 18.69 -37.73 2.71
C GLU A 41 18.17 -36.41 2.06
N ARG A 42 17.04 -35.88 2.54
CA ARG A 42 16.46 -34.61 2.07
C ARG A 42 16.84 -33.37 2.90
N ARG A 43 17.80 -33.48 3.80
CA ARG A 43 18.34 -32.34 4.57
C ARG A 43 19.60 -31.79 3.92
N ARG A 44 19.55 -31.45 2.63
CA ARG A 44 20.50 -30.46 2.11
C ARG A 44 20.05 -29.10 2.66
N PRO A 45 20.89 -28.35 3.38
CA PRO A 45 20.55 -26.98 3.72
C PRO A 45 20.29 -26.24 2.41
N LEU A 46 19.08 -25.70 2.25
CA LEU A 46 18.76 -24.79 1.17
C LEU A 46 19.82 -23.69 1.22
N ARG A 47 20.68 -23.65 0.20
CA ARG A 47 21.61 -22.55 -0.03
C ARG A 47 20.79 -21.26 0.07
N PRO A 48 21.18 -20.26 0.88
CA PRO A 48 20.49 -18.98 0.89
C PRO A 48 20.43 -18.49 -0.56
N VAL A 49 19.22 -18.38 -1.12
CA VAL A 49 19.03 -17.68 -2.39
C VAL A 49 19.49 -16.26 -2.10
N ALA A 50 20.65 -15.89 -2.64
CA ALA A 50 21.14 -14.53 -2.55
C ALA A 50 20.03 -13.62 -3.08
N ARG A 51 19.42 -12.84 -2.18
CA ARG A 51 18.45 -11.82 -2.59
C ARG A 51 19.17 -10.93 -3.61
N PRO A 52 18.64 -10.72 -4.81
CA PRO A 52 19.14 -9.64 -5.65
C PRO A 52 19.14 -8.37 -4.80
N ALA A 53 20.16 -7.52 -4.94
CA ALA A 53 20.21 -6.22 -4.28
C ALA A 53 18.89 -5.51 -4.59
N GLU A 54 17.99 -5.50 -3.62
CA GLU A 54 16.64 -4.98 -3.79
C GLU A 54 16.81 -3.48 -4.01
N ALA A 55 16.34 -2.98 -5.16
CA ALA A 55 16.37 -1.54 -5.44
C ALA A 55 15.74 -0.80 -4.25
N ASP A 56 16.34 0.34 -3.89
CA ASP A 56 15.92 1.03 -2.67
C ASP A 56 14.42 1.31 -2.69
N PRO A 57 13.70 0.97 -1.60
CA PRO A 57 12.27 1.12 -1.54
C PRO A 57 11.89 2.60 -1.57
N LEU A 58 10.82 2.91 -2.31
CA LEU A 58 10.14 4.20 -2.24
C LEU A 58 8.90 4.07 -1.37
N TYR A 59 8.84 4.89 -0.33
CA TYR A 59 7.72 4.95 0.58
C TYR A 59 6.78 6.05 0.14
N PHE A 60 5.49 5.79 0.15
CA PHE A 60 4.54 6.75 -0.37
C PHE A 60 3.25 6.82 0.45
N ASN A 61 2.60 7.98 0.34
CA ASN A 61 1.26 8.21 0.84
C ASN A 61 0.46 9.04 -0.17
N VAL A 62 -0.83 8.79 -0.22
CA VAL A 62 -1.79 9.57 -1.01
C VAL A 62 -2.94 9.96 -0.10
N ARG A 63 -3.31 11.24 -0.12
CA ARG A 63 -4.53 11.74 0.53
C ARG A 63 -5.40 12.53 -0.44
N SER A 64 -6.69 12.57 -0.14
CA SER A 64 -7.57 13.59 -0.68
C SER A 64 -7.24 14.92 -0.02
N PHE A 65 -7.03 15.95 -0.82
CA PHE A 65 -6.77 17.31 -0.35
C PHE A 65 -8.03 18.17 -0.48
N ALA A 66 -8.64 18.18 -1.66
CA ALA A 66 -9.86 18.95 -1.92
C ALA A 66 -10.75 18.24 -2.95
N SER A 67 -12.05 18.52 -2.92
CA SER A 67 -12.99 18.14 -3.97
C SER A 67 -13.65 19.39 -4.53
N GLY A 68 -13.52 19.61 -5.84
CA GLY A 68 -14.30 20.61 -6.57
C GLY A 68 -15.41 19.97 -7.40
N ASP A 69 -16.17 20.79 -8.11
CA ASP A 69 -17.35 20.38 -8.87
C ASP A 69 -17.08 19.36 -9.98
N GLN A 70 -15.84 19.25 -10.47
CA GLN A 70 -15.46 18.37 -11.58
C GLN A 70 -14.18 17.55 -11.34
N ALA A 71 -13.41 17.82 -10.28
CA ALA A 71 -12.14 17.16 -10.02
C ALA A 71 -11.85 17.02 -8.53
N HIS A 72 -11.15 15.94 -8.18
CA HIS A 72 -10.51 15.79 -6.87
C HIS A 72 -9.06 16.22 -6.96
N THR A 73 -8.59 16.99 -5.99
CA THR A 73 -7.16 17.21 -5.82
C THR A 73 -6.64 16.19 -4.82
N LEU A 74 -5.70 15.37 -5.28
CA LEU A 74 -4.96 14.44 -4.45
C LEU A 74 -3.59 15.02 -4.13
N GLN A 75 -3.12 14.82 -2.91
CA GLN A 75 -1.72 15.08 -2.54
C GLN A 75 -0.98 13.76 -2.52
N PHE A 76 0.13 13.70 -3.25
CA PHE A 76 1.04 12.56 -3.26
C PHE A 76 2.35 12.96 -2.58
N GLY A 77 2.87 12.07 -1.74
CA GLY A 77 4.19 12.19 -1.13
C GLY A 77 4.98 10.91 -1.35
N PHE A 78 6.22 11.03 -1.82
CA PHE A 78 7.18 9.95 -2.00
C PHE A 78 8.49 10.30 -1.31
N VAL A 79 9.02 9.35 -0.57
CA VAL A 79 10.30 9.46 0.12
C VAL A 79 11.14 8.23 -0.12
N ASP A 80 12.44 8.41 -0.18
CA ASP A 80 13.38 7.29 -0.28
C ASP A 80 13.73 6.71 1.10
N ARG A 81 14.61 5.72 1.08
CA ARG A 81 15.13 5.08 2.29
C ARG A 81 15.91 6.03 3.20
N ASP A 82 16.55 7.05 2.64
CA ASP A 82 17.39 8.00 3.38
C ASP A 82 16.59 9.19 3.94
N ALA A 83 15.26 9.12 3.83
CA ALA A 83 14.32 10.16 4.28
C ALA A 83 14.37 11.44 3.43
N ASN A 84 14.88 11.38 2.19
CA ASN A 84 14.73 12.47 1.24
C ASN A 84 13.32 12.44 0.64
N VAL A 85 12.71 13.62 0.51
CA VAL A 85 11.45 13.78 -0.22
C VAL A 85 11.76 13.78 -1.72
N VAL A 86 11.42 12.69 -2.39
CA VAL A 86 11.64 12.50 -3.84
C VAL A 86 10.58 13.25 -4.64
N LEU A 87 9.34 13.26 -4.15
CA LEU A 87 8.24 13.96 -4.79
C LEU A 87 7.17 14.35 -3.76
N SER A 88 6.72 15.61 -3.81
CA SER A 88 5.52 16.09 -3.11
C SER A 88 4.73 16.95 -4.06
N VAL A 89 3.53 16.49 -4.47
CA VAL A 89 2.79 17.11 -5.57
C VAL A 89 1.28 16.98 -5.36
N PHE A 90 0.56 18.01 -5.81
CA PHE A 90 -0.89 18.00 -5.93
C PHE A 90 -1.27 17.63 -7.35
N VAL A 91 -2.23 16.72 -7.52
CA VAL A 91 -2.65 16.20 -8.84
C VAL A 91 -4.16 16.26 -8.96
N LYS A 92 -4.65 16.70 -10.12
CA LYS A 92 -6.08 16.61 -10.47
C LYS A 92 -6.40 15.17 -10.86
N ALA A 93 -7.40 14.60 -10.21
CA ALA A 93 -7.97 13.30 -10.53
C ALA A 93 -9.45 13.47 -10.91
N PRO A 94 -9.96 12.70 -11.90
CA PRO A 94 -11.38 12.72 -12.23
C PRO A 94 -12.23 12.35 -11.01
N SER A 95 -13.28 13.12 -10.73
CA SER A 95 -14.25 12.74 -9.69
C SER A 95 -15.21 11.67 -10.21
N PRO A 96 -15.31 10.49 -9.57
CA PRO A 96 -16.34 9.51 -9.91
C PRO A 96 -17.72 9.87 -9.33
N VAL A 97 -17.80 10.89 -8.47
CA VAL A 97 -19.05 11.34 -7.85
C VAL A 97 -19.39 12.73 -8.38
N PRO A 98 -20.32 12.85 -9.33
CA PRO A 98 -20.94 14.12 -9.60
C PRO A 98 -21.79 14.50 -8.39
N ARG A 99 -21.49 15.65 -7.78
CA ARG A 99 -22.31 16.31 -6.75
C ARG A 99 -22.40 15.57 -5.41
N LEU A 100 -21.44 15.84 -4.53
CA LEU A 100 -21.77 16.12 -3.13
C LEU A 100 -20.88 17.30 -2.72
N GLY A 101 -21.32 18.50 -3.11
CA GLY A 101 -20.57 19.75 -2.87
C GLY A 101 -20.29 19.92 -1.38
N GLY A 102 -19.02 19.80 -1.02
CA GLY A 102 -18.46 20.34 0.22
C GLY A 102 -17.50 21.47 -0.15
N PRO A 103 -17.32 22.47 0.73
CA PRO A 103 -16.37 23.55 0.50
C PRO A 103 -14.96 22.99 0.28
N LEU A 104 -14.15 23.71 -0.52
CA LEU A 104 -12.71 23.51 -0.61
C LEU A 104 -12.16 23.58 0.83
N HIS A 105 -11.70 22.44 1.35
CA HIS A 105 -11.32 22.35 2.76
C HIS A 105 -10.03 23.11 3.09
N GLU A 106 -9.20 23.41 2.09
CA GLU A 106 -7.92 24.09 2.24
C GLU A 106 -7.63 24.95 0.99
N ASP A 107 -7.20 26.21 1.18
CA ASP A 107 -6.81 27.11 0.07
C ASP A 107 -5.49 26.62 -0.56
N LEU A 108 -5.60 26.00 -1.73
CA LEU A 108 -4.42 25.67 -2.55
C LEU A 108 -3.79 26.94 -3.09
N ARG A 109 -2.55 27.20 -2.66
CA ARG A 109 -1.71 28.29 -3.21
C ARG A 109 -0.93 27.87 -4.46
N VAL A 110 -1.10 26.63 -4.91
CA VAL A 110 -0.37 26.02 -6.03
C VAL A 110 -1.38 25.34 -6.96
N GLU A 111 -1.23 25.56 -8.26
CA GLU A 111 -2.04 24.88 -9.27
C GLU A 111 -1.70 23.38 -9.29
N PRO A 112 -2.67 22.46 -9.12
CA PRO A 112 -2.41 21.03 -9.18
C PRO A 112 -2.02 20.57 -10.58
N LEU A 113 -1.13 19.58 -10.64
CA LEU A 113 -0.65 18.97 -11.88
C LEU A 113 -1.76 18.16 -12.56
N GLU A 114 -1.81 18.21 -13.89
CA GLU A 114 -2.69 17.35 -14.69
C GLU A 114 -2.21 15.88 -14.65
N ALA A 115 -3.15 14.94 -14.71
CA ALA A 115 -2.88 13.50 -14.57
C ALA A 115 -1.81 12.98 -15.56
N ASP A 116 -1.87 13.39 -16.83
CA ASP A 116 -0.91 12.98 -17.87
C ASP A 116 0.51 13.46 -17.60
N ASN A 117 0.66 14.64 -17.00
CA ASN A 117 1.97 15.19 -16.62
C ASN A 117 2.50 14.49 -15.38
N PHE A 118 1.61 14.17 -14.44
CA PHE A 118 1.96 13.39 -13.27
C PHE A 118 2.43 11.98 -13.63
N GLU A 119 1.77 11.29 -14.55
CA GLU A 119 2.19 9.96 -15.02
C GLU A 119 3.58 9.98 -15.67
N ARG A 120 3.84 10.96 -16.53
CA ARG A 120 5.17 11.14 -17.16
C ARG A 120 6.28 11.41 -16.13
N LEU A 121 5.97 12.14 -15.07
CA LEU A 121 6.91 12.44 -13.98
C LEU A 121 7.16 11.20 -13.10
N LEU A 122 6.11 10.48 -12.73
CA LEU A 122 6.19 9.43 -11.73
C LEU A 122 6.69 8.09 -12.29
N ALA A 123 6.37 7.75 -13.55
CA ALA A 123 6.73 6.45 -14.12
C ALA A 123 8.24 6.16 -14.10
N PRO A 124 9.14 7.12 -14.42
CA PRO A 124 10.58 6.92 -14.28
C PRO A 124 11.03 6.73 -12.83
N ILE A 125 10.42 7.45 -11.88
CA ILE A 125 10.76 7.38 -10.44
C ILE A 125 10.44 6.00 -9.88
N CYS A 126 9.29 5.44 -10.23
CA CYS A 126 8.85 4.14 -9.70
C CYS A 126 9.54 2.94 -10.38
N ARG A 127 10.20 3.14 -11.53
CA ARG A 127 10.73 2.03 -12.35
C ARG A 127 11.75 1.19 -11.58
N GLY A 128 11.49 -0.11 -11.47
CA GLY A 128 12.36 -1.07 -10.79
C GLY A 128 12.37 -0.98 -9.26
N THR A 129 11.68 0.01 -8.68
CA THR A 129 11.64 0.24 -7.23
C THR A 129 10.58 -0.61 -6.55
N THR A 130 10.80 -0.95 -5.27
CA THR A 130 9.74 -1.49 -4.42
C THR A 130 8.92 -0.34 -3.85
N LEU A 131 7.62 -0.28 -4.17
CA LEU A 131 6.71 0.71 -3.62
C LEU A 131 6.12 0.23 -2.29
N VAL A 132 6.27 1.04 -1.25
CA VAL A 132 5.83 0.73 0.11
C VAL A 132 4.81 1.75 0.58
N GLY A 133 3.59 1.30 0.85
CA GLY A 133 2.49 2.15 1.33
C GLY A 133 1.81 1.60 2.57
N PHE A 134 1.00 2.44 3.22
CA PHE A 134 0.14 2.03 4.32
C PHE A 134 -1.28 1.80 3.78
N HIS A 135 -1.84 0.60 3.97
CA HIS A 135 -3.09 0.14 3.34
C HIS A 135 -3.04 0.08 1.81
N ARG A 136 -2.39 -0.97 1.28
CA ARG A 136 -2.13 -1.21 -0.16
C ARG A 136 -3.35 -1.05 -1.09
N VAL A 137 -4.53 -1.52 -0.67
CA VAL A 137 -5.73 -1.50 -1.54
C VAL A 137 -6.26 -0.08 -1.75
N LEU A 138 -6.03 0.81 -0.79
CA LEU A 138 -6.53 2.19 -0.84
C LEU A 138 -5.58 3.11 -1.61
N GLN A 139 -4.27 2.88 -1.53
CA GLN A 139 -3.28 3.81 -2.10
C GLN A 139 -2.74 3.38 -3.46
N GLY A 140 -2.59 2.07 -3.72
CA GLY A 140 -2.08 1.59 -5.01
C GLY A 140 -3.04 1.84 -6.18
N GLY A 141 -4.34 1.89 -5.93
CA GLY A 141 -5.36 2.17 -6.95
C GLY A 141 -5.44 3.65 -7.38
N LEU A 142 -4.71 4.54 -6.71
CA LEU A 142 -4.66 5.97 -7.02
C LEU A 142 -3.38 6.34 -7.78
N LEU A 143 -2.47 5.38 -7.97
CA LEU A 143 -1.26 5.60 -8.75
C LEU A 143 -1.54 5.39 -10.24
N PRO A 144 -0.88 6.15 -11.14
CA PRO A 144 -0.90 5.92 -12.57
C PRO A 144 -0.48 4.48 -12.92
N SER A 145 -1.12 3.91 -13.95
CA SER A 145 -0.85 2.53 -14.40
C SER A 145 0.62 2.31 -14.72
N ALA A 146 1.27 3.23 -15.43
CA ALA A 146 2.68 3.09 -15.80
C ALA A 146 3.61 3.05 -14.56
N ALA A 147 3.27 3.77 -13.49
CA ALA A 147 4.03 3.75 -12.24
C ALA A 147 3.86 2.42 -11.50
N VAL A 148 2.64 1.84 -11.54
CA VAL A 148 2.35 0.55 -10.91
C VAL A 148 3.01 -0.60 -11.67
N GLU A 149 2.92 -0.60 -13.01
CA GLU A 149 3.51 -1.61 -13.88
C GLU A 149 5.05 -1.54 -13.90
N GLY A 150 5.61 -0.34 -13.77
CA GLY A 150 7.06 -0.13 -13.71
C GLY A 150 7.70 -0.54 -12.39
N ALA A 151 6.95 -0.62 -11.29
CA ALA A 151 7.47 -0.99 -9.97
C ALA A 151 7.84 -2.48 -9.92
N SER A 152 8.93 -2.82 -9.22
CA SER A 152 9.34 -4.22 -9.05
C SER A 152 8.47 -4.98 -8.06
N ALA A 153 7.92 -4.28 -7.05
CA ALA A 153 6.99 -4.85 -6.09
C ALA A 153 6.11 -3.79 -5.40
N PHE A 154 4.99 -4.24 -4.84
CA PHE A 154 4.15 -3.46 -3.92
C PHE A 154 4.05 -4.12 -2.55
N ARG A 155 4.52 -3.40 -1.52
CA ARG A 155 4.48 -3.84 -0.12
C ARG A 155 3.52 -2.99 0.70
N CYS A 156 2.96 -3.63 1.72
CA CYS A 156 1.95 -3.04 2.60
C CYS A 156 2.46 -3.07 4.04
N VAL A 157 2.70 -1.90 4.63
CA VAL A 157 3.17 -1.81 6.02
C VAL A 157 2.15 -2.43 6.99
N TRP A 158 0.86 -2.14 6.83
CA TRP A 158 -0.20 -2.71 7.68
C TRP A 158 -0.25 -4.24 7.66
N ARG A 159 -0.02 -4.87 6.49
CA ARG A 159 0.02 -6.34 6.41
C ARG A 159 1.23 -6.87 7.17
N ARG A 160 2.40 -6.27 6.93
CA ARG A 160 3.64 -6.68 7.61
C ARG A 160 3.56 -6.48 9.12
N MET A 161 2.91 -5.42 9.58
CA MET A 161 2.64 -5.20 11.00
C MET A 161 1.80 -6.31 11.62
N GLN A 162 0.76 -6.81 10.95
CA GLN A 162 -0.05 -7.91 11.49
C GLN A 162 0.75 -9.21 11.57
N GLU A 163 1.61 -9.48 10.58
CA GLU A 163 2.51 -10.62 10.60
C GLU A 163 3.48 -10.51 11.79
N ALA A 164 4.13 -9.35 11.94
CA ALA A 164 5.02 -9.07 13.07
C ALA A 164 4.29 -9.14 14.42
N ALA A 165 3.05 -8.65 14.51
CA ALA A 165 2.27 -8.69 15.75
C ALA A 165 1.98 -10.14 16.19
N LYS A 166 1.73 -11.05 15.25
CA LYS A 166 1.57 -12.48 15.54
C LYS A 166 2.87 -13.12 16.03
N VAL A 167 3.98 -12.84 15.35
CA VAL A 167 5.28 -13.44 15.64
C VAL A 167 5.86 -12.92 16.96
N HIS A 168 5.79 -11.61 17.18
CA HIS A 168 6.41 -10.92 18.32
C HIS A 168 5.43 -10.59 19.45
N ARG A 169 4.19 -11.12 19.37
CA ARG A 169 3.13 -10.94 20.39
C ARG A 169 2.84 -9.45 20.70
N LEU A 170 2.82 -8.62 19.67
CA LEU A 170 2.51 -7.20 19.83
C LEU A 170 1.00 -6.99 20.04
N CYS A 171 0.63 -6.04 20.91
CA CYS A 171 -0.76 -5.68 21.16
C CYS A 171 -1.31 -4.79 20.03
N ALA A 172 -1.78 -5.42 18.95
CA ALA A 172 -2.47 -4.75 17.85
C ALA A 172 -4.00 -4.83 18.00
N PRO A 173 -4.77 -3.82 17.55
CA PRO A 173 -6.23 -3.90 17.45
C PRO A 173 -6.65 -5.09 16.58
N GLN A 174 -7.62 -5.87 17.03
CA GLN A 174 -8.11 -7.07 16.31
C GLN A 174 -9.50 -6.88 15.69
N ASP A 175 -10.26 -5.89 16.16
CA ASP A 175 -11.64 -5.60 15.79
C ASP A 175 -11.75 -4.60 14.62
N ARG A 176 -10.68 -3.87 14.32
CA ARG A 176 -10.66 -2.84 13.27
C ARG A 176 -9.31 -2.73 12.56
N PRO A 177 -9.28 -2.17 11.33
CA PRO A 177 -8.02 -1.84 10.69
C PRO A 177 -7.24 -0.82 11.52
N MET A 178 -5.99 -1.17 11.85
CA MET A 178 -5.05 -0.26 12.50
C MET A 178 -4.74 0.96 11.62
N THR A 179 -4.73 2.14 12.25
CA THR A 179 -4.32 3.41 11.67
C THR A 179 -2.80 3.58 11.69
N LEU A 180 -2.27 4.49 10.88
CA LEU A 180 -0.82 4.77 10.87
C LEU A 180 -0.33 5.25 12.26
N ASN A 181 -1.07 6.15 12.92
CA ASN A 181 -0.71 6.66 14.24
C ASN A 181 -0.74 5.59 15.34
N GLU A 182 -1.60 4.59 15.24
CA GLU A 182 -1.55 3.42 16.15
C GLU A 182 -0.31 2.56 15.87
N GLY A 183 0.07 2.40 14.59
CA GLY A 183 1.29 1.68 14.23
C GLY A 183 2.56 2.38 14.71
N LEU A 184 2.62 3.71 14.60
CA LEU A 184 3.71 4.53 15.14
C LEU A 184 3.77 4.41 16.67
N ALA A 185 2.64 4.51 17.35
CA ALA A 185 2.58 4.34 18.81
C ALA A 185 3.07 2.96 19.25
N LEU A 186 2.70 1.88 18.54
CA LEU A 186 3.18 0.52 18.82
C LEU A 186 4.70 0.40 18.68
N ALA A 187 5.29 1.14 17.74
CA ALA A 187 6.73 1.19 17.52
C ALA A 187 7.48 2.15 18.44
N GLY A 188 6.78 2.89 19.32
CA GLY A 188 7.36 3.95 20.14
C GLY A 188 7.83 5.17 19.33
N LEU A 189 7.28 5.37 18.13
CA LEU A 189 7.61 6.49 17.23
C LEU A 189 6.68 7.69 17.48
N PRO A 190 7.12 8.93 17.15
CA PRO A 190 6.29 10.12 17.26
C PRO A 190 4.98 9.98 16.47
N ARG A 191 3.88 10.48 17.03
CA ARG A 191 2.59 10.53 16.33
C ARG A 191 2.62 11.66 15.31
N LEU A 192 1.93 11.46 14.19
CA LEU A 192 1.71 12.50 13.21
C LEU A 192 0.59 13.42 13.64
N GLU A 193 0.87 14.71 13.67
CA GLU A 193 -0.09 15.80 13.89
C GLU A 193 -0.52 16.45 12.56
N THR A 194 -0.01 15.95 11.43
CA THR A 194 -0.25 16.48 10.10
C THR A 194 -0.87 15.45 9.16
N GLU A 195 -1.72 15.95 8.26
CA GLU A 195 -2.26 15.18 7.15
C GLU A 195 -1.35 15.22 5.92
N ASP A 196 -0.26 16.01 5.92
CA ASP A 196 0.65 16.12 4.76
C ASP A 196 1.15 14.75 4.25
N ALA A 197 1.01 14.52 2.95
CA ALA A 197 1.33 13.23 2.34
C ALA A 197 2.82 12.88 2.43
N ALA A 198 3.73 13.85 2.31
CA ALA A 198 5.17 13.59 2.41
C ALA A 198 5.57 13.25 3.85
N MET A 199 5.03 13.97 4.83
CA MET A 199 5.23 13.67 6.25
C MET A 199 4.69 12.28 6.63
N ARG A 200 3.56 11.89 6.03
CA ARG A 200 3.02 10.53 6.18
C ARG A 200 3.91 9.48 5.53
N ALA A 201 4.46 9.75 4.35
CA ALA A 201 5.39 8.86 3.69
C ALA A 201 6.68 8.66 4.52
N LEU A 202 7.20 9.71 5.17
CA LEU A 202 8.32 9.62 6.12
C LEU A 202 7.99 8.70 7.30
N ALA A 203 6.81 8.87 7.91
CA ALA A 203 6.40 8.00 9.00
C ALA A 203 6.21 6.53 8.57
N ILE A 204 5.73 6.30 7.34
CA ILE A 204 5.64 4.96 6.74
C ILE A 204 7.03 4.35 6.59
N ARG A 205 8.01 5.14 6.13
CA ARG A 205 9.42 4.75 6.03
C ARG A 205 9.98 4.37 7.40
N ASP A 206 9.79 5.20 8.42
CA ASP A 206 10.30 4.91 9.77
C ASP A 206 9.69 3.66 10.37
N LEU A 207 8.38 3.49 10.21
CA LEU A 207 7.66 2.31 10.68
C LEU A 207 8.12 1.04 9.95
N TRP A 208 8.35 1.12 8.64
CA TRP A 208 8.88 0.01 7.87
C TRP A 208 10.28 -0.39 8.30
N LEU A 209 11.17 0.57 8.50
CA LEU A 209 12.54 0.29 8.97
C LEU A 209 12.54 -0.27 10.40
N TRP A 210 11.60 0.15 11.25
CA TRP A 210 11.40 -0.48 12.54
C TRP A 210 10.98 -1.95 12.40
N LEU A 211 10.04 -2.27 11.48
CA LEU A 211 9.65 -3.65 11.20
C LEU A 211 10.81 -4.49 10.67
N ASP A 212 11.65 -3.93 9.78
CA ASP A 212 12.84 -4.62 9.26
C ASP A 212 13.85 -4.97 10.36
N ARG A 213 13.88 -4.21 11.47
CA ARG A 213 14.72 -4.53 12.64
C ARG A 213 14.12 -5.63 13.53
N LEU A 214 12.83 -5.94 13.41
CA LEU A 214 12.19 -7.01 14.18
C LEU A 214 12.39 -8.40 13.56
N GLY A 215 12.44 -8.50 12.23
CA GLY A 215 12.64 -9.75 11.48
C GLY A 215 11.54 -10.02 10.45
#